data_AF-A7DUT4-F1
#
_entry.id   AF-A7DUT4-F1
#
_cell.length_a   1.000
_cell.length_b   1.000
_cell.length_c   1.000
_cell.angle_alpha   90.00
_cell.angle_beta   90.00
_cell.angle_gamma   90.00
#
_symmetry.space_group_name_H-M   'P 1'
#
loop_
_entity.id
_entity.type
_entity.pdbx_description
1 polymer ?
#
loop_
_entity_poly.entity_id
_entity_poly.type
_entity_poly.pdbx_seq_one_letter_code
_entity_poly.pdbx_strand_id
1 'polypeptide(L)'
;LLASLPGAAVTSIKIDGVLHEFDTVPGVREDVMQIILNIKGIAVKSYVEDEKKIELDVVGPAEVTAGDILTDSDIEIVNPDHYLFTIADGATFKAVLTVNSGRGYVPAEGNKKDDAPVGTLAVDSIYTPVKKVNYQVEPARVGSNDGFDKLTLEINTNGTIIPEDALGLSARILMEHLGLFTDLTEVAKSAEVMKEAEVASDD
;
A
#
# COMPACT_ATOMS: atom_id res chain seq x y z
N LEU A 1 4.88 3.30 10.26
CA LEU A 1 4.49 4.00 9.02
C LEU A 1 4.92 3.22 7.77
N LEU A 2 6.18 3.23 7.35
CA LEU A 2 6.58 2.69 6.03
C LEU A 2 6.59 1.15 5.88
N ALA A 3 6.71 0.40 6.97
CA ALA A 3 6.93 -1.06 6.90
C ALA A 3 5.84 -1.91 7.55
N SER A 4 5.21 -1.41 8.61
CA SER A 4 4.41 -2.25 9.52
C SER A 4 2.90 -2.10 9.36
N LEU A 5 2.45 -1.09 8.60
CA LEU A 5 1.02 -0.88 8.40
C LEU A 5 0.46 -1.97 7.49
N PRO A 6 -0.72 -2.53 7.82
CA PRO A 6 -1.42 -3.43 6.92
C PRO A 6 -1.93 -2.67 5.70
N GLY A 7 -1.96 -3.34 4.56
CA GLY A 7 -2.57 -2.86 3.33
C GLY A 7 -2.75 -3.98 2.32
N ALA A 8 -3.19 -3.64 1.12
CA ALA A 8 -3.41 -4.60 0.03
C ALA A 8 -2.66 -4.14 -1.23
N ALA A 9 -2.25 -5.11 -2.04
CA ALA A 9 -1.56 -4.87 -3.30
C ALA A 9 -1.78 -6.01 -4.29
N VAL A 10 -1.57 -5.74 -5.57
CA VAL A 10 -1.50 -6.80 -6.60
C VAL A 10 -0.22 -7.60 -6.41
N THR A 11 -0.33 -8.93 -6.39
CA THR A 11 0.78 -9.89 -6.22
C THR A 11 1.19 -10.55 -7.52
N SER A 12 0.24 -10.72 -8.44
CA SER A 12 0.48 -11.29 -9.75
C SER A 12 -0.56 -10.82 -10.77
N ILE A 13 -0.19 -10.92 -12.04
CA ILE A 13 -1.08 -10.73 -13.19
C ILE A 13 -0.90 -11.88 -14.17
N LYS A 14 -1.98 -12.34 -14.77
CA LYS A 14 -1.97 -13.23 -15.93
C LYS A 14 -2.69 -12.55 -17.08
N ILE A 15 -1.98 -12.30 -18.17
CA ILE A 15 -2.53 -11.66 -19.38
C ILE A 15 -2.71 -12.75 -20.44
N ASP A 16 -3.85 -12.76 -21.14
CA ASP A 16 -4.11 -13.73 -22.20
C ASP A 16 -3.09 -13.60 -23.34
N GLY A 17 -2.47 -14.72 -23.71
CA GLY A 17 -1.49 -14.78 -24.80
C GLY A 17 -0.07 -14.33 -24.42
N VAL A 18 0.17 -13.91 -23.18
CA VAL A 18 1.50 -13.53 -22.66
C VAL A 18 2.08 -14.66 -21.85
N LEU A 19 3.36 -14.99 -22.09
CA LEU A 19 4.06 -16.06 -21.38
C LEU A 19 5.10 -15.52 -20.40
N HIS A 20 5.72 -14.39 -20.72
CA HIS A 20 6.74 -13.77 -19.89
C HIS A 20 6.69 -12.23 -19.95
N GLU A 21 7.33 -11.59 -18.98
CA GLU A 21 7.35 -10.14 -18.77
C GLU A 21 7.97 -9.34 -19.92
N PHE A 22 8.77 -9.97 -20.79
CA PHE A 22 9.42 -9.31 -21.94
C PHE A 22 8.58 -9.36 -23.23
N ASP A 23 7.37 -9.90 -23.16
CA ASP A 23 6.46 -9.97 -24.30
C ASP A 23 5.86 -8.59 -24.63
N THR A 24 5.27 -8.51 -25.82
CA THR A 24 4.41 -7.40 -26.22
C THR A 24 2.97 -7.91 -26.39
N VAL A 25 1.99 -7.05 -26.16
CA VAL A 25 0.58 -7.39 -26.36
C VAL A 25 0.10 -6.76 -27.66
N PRO A 26 -0.29 -7.56 -28.69
CA PRO A 26 -0.75 -7.00 -29.95
C PRO A 26 -1.90 -6.00 -29.77
N GLY A 27 -1.75 -4.81 -30.36
CA GLY A 27 -2.76 -3.75 -30.28
C GLY A 27 -2.74 -2.92 -29.00
N VAL A 28 -1.81 -3.18 -28.07
CA VAL A 28 -1.54 -2.33 -26.90
C VAL A 28 -0.27 -1.51 -27.15
N ARG A 29 -0.27 -0.25 -26.73
CA ARG A 29 0.86 0.68 -26.94
C ARG A 29 2.05 0.35 -26.04
N GLU A 30 1.79 0.02 -24.78
CA GLU A 30 2.76 -0.34 -23.76
C GLU A 30 3.20 -1.81 -23.90
N ASP A 31 4.45 -2.11 -23.55
CA ASP A 31 4.91 -3.49 -23.37
C ASP A 31 4.46 -4.08 -22.02
N VAL A 32 4.63 -5.39 -21.83
CA VAL A 32 4.20 -6.07 -20.61
C VAL A 32 4.92 -5.53 -19.37
N MET A 33 6.20 -5.15 -19.47
CA MET A 33 6.95 -4.56 -18.36
C MET A 33 6.35 -3.24 -17.90
N GLN A 34 5.99 -2.36 -18.83
CA GLN A 34 5.39 -1.08 -18.56
C GLN A 34 3.97 -1.22 -17.98
N ILE A 35 3.19 -2.20 -18.47
CA ILE A 35 1.88 -2.55 -17.88
C ILE A 35 2.07 -3.02 -16.42
N ILE A 36 3.02 -3.92 -16.16
CA ILE A 36 3.34 -4.39 -14.81
C ILE A 36 3.75 -3.23 -13.90
N LEU A 37 4.57 -2.30 -14.40
CA LEU A 37 4.99 -1.11 -13.65
C LEU A 37 3.80 -0.22 -13.29
N ASN A 38 2.88 -0.01 -14.22
CA ASN A 38 1.69 0.80 -13.99
C ASN A 38 0.74 0.11 -13.00
N ILE A 39 0.59 -1.22 -13.06
CA ILE A 39 -0.19 -2.01 -12.10
C ILE A 39 0.33 -1.87 -10.66
N LYS A 40 1.65 -1.80 -10.45
CA LYS A 40 2.22 -1.54 -9.10
C LYS A 40 1.75 -0.22 -8.49
N GLY A 41 1.32 0.72 -9.33
CA GLY A 41 0.79 2.03 -8.91
C GLY A 41 -0.67 2.00 -8.44
N ILE A 42 -1.39 0.88 -8.58
CA ILE A 42 -2.78 0.75 -8.15
C ILE A 42 -2.84 0.79 -6.62
N ALA A 43 -3.62 1.73 -6.10
CA ALA A 43 -3.94 1.86 -4.69
C ALA A 43 -5.24 1.09 -4.42
N VAL A 44 -5.12 -0.05 -3.74
CA VAL A 44 -6.24 -0.97 -3.49
C VAL A 44 -6.49 -1.14 -1.99
N LYS A 45 -7.76 -1.20 -1.61
CA LYS A 45 -8.18 -1.73 -0.31
C LYS A 45 -8.81 -3.10 -0.51
N SER A 46 -8.46 -4.03 0.37
CA SER A 46 -9.14 -5.32 0.50
C SER A 46 -9.89 -5.35 1.82
N TYR A 47 -11.14 -5.81 1.80
CA TYR A 47 -11.94 -6.07 3.00
C TYR A 47 -11.88 -7.53 3.44
N VAL A 48 -11.09 -8.35 2.74
CA VAL A 48 -10.84 -9.76 3.04
C VAL A 48 -9.37 -10.03 3.28
N GLU A 49 -9.08 -11.01 4.13
CA GLU A 49 -7.71 -11.45 4.42
C GLU A 49 -7.16 -12.38 3.34
N ASP A 50 -8.04 -13.15 2.69
CA ASP A 50 -7.66 -14.12 1.66
C ASP A 50 -7.32 -13.46 0.32
N GLU A 51 -6.58 -14.21 -0.49
CA GLU A 51 -6.26 -13.83 -1.86
C GLU A 51 -7.53 -13.71 -2.72
N LYS A 52 -7.60 -12.64 -3.51
CA LYS A 52 -8.73 -12.36 -4.39
C LYS A 52 -8.29 -12.12 -5.82
N LYS A 53 -9.08 -12.63 -6.78
CA LYS A 53 -8.88 -12.39 -8.20
C LYS A 53 -9.84 -11.32 -8.69
N ILE A 54 -9.32 -10.38 -9.47
CA ILE A 54 -10.07 -9.32 -10.15
C ILE A 54 -9.71 -9.34 -11.63
N GLU A 55 -10.61 -8.86 -12.47
CA GLU A 55 -10.50 -9.04 -13.92
C GLU A 55 -10.41 -7.71 -14.65
N LEU A 56 -9.70 -7.69 -15.76
CA LEU A 56 -9.68 -6.58 -16.71
C LEU A 56 -10.01 -7.14 -18.09
N ASP A 57 -11.16 -6.76 -18.64
CA ASP A 57 -11.63 -7.19 -19.97
C ASP A 57 -12.08 -5.96 -20.74
N VAL A 58 -11.24 -5.50 -21.67
CA VAL A 58 -11.43 -4.22 -22.38
C VAL A 58 -11.25 -4.40 -23.88
N VAL A 59 -12.00 -3.60 -24.64
CA VAL A 59 -11.96 -3.56 -26.11
C VAL A 59 -11.63 -2.14 -26.54
N GLY A 60 -10.65 -1.99 -27.42
CA GLY A 60 -10.23 -0.69 -27.92
C GLY A 60 -11.14 -0.11 -29.01
N PRO A 61 -10.97 1.18 -29.33
CA PRO A 61 -9.89 2.06 -28.86
C PRO A 61 -10.21 2.67 -27.49
N ALA A 62 -9.29 2.59 -26.53
CA ALA A 62 -9.49 3.13 -25.18
C ALA A 62 -8.16 3.50 -24.50
N GLU A 63 -8.23 4.52 -23.65
CA GLU A 63 -7.24 4.72 -22.59
C GLU A 63 -7.72 3.96 -21.36
N VAL A 64 -6.95 2.96 -20.93
CA VAL A 64 -7.35 2.03 -19.86
C VAL A 64 -6.77 2.52 -18.55
N THR A 65 -7.62 2.62 -17.54
CA THR A 65 -7.32 3.12 -16.20
C THR A 65 -7.62 2.05 -15.15
N ALA A 66 -7.21 2.27 -13.90
CA ALA A 66 -7.53 1.37 -12.79
C ALA A 66 -9.04 1.26 -12.52
N GLY A 67 -9.82 2.27 -12.91
CA GLY A 67 -11.28 2.27 -12.81
C GLY A 67 -11.97 1.28 -13.77
N ASP A 68 -11.29 0.81 -14.81
CA ASP A 68 -11.81 -0.20 -15.74
C ASP A 68 -11.68 -1.63 -15.21
N ILE A 69 -11.01 -1.82 -14.07
CA ILE A 69 -10.86 -3.12 -13.44
C ILE A 69 -12.19 -3.55 -12.81
N LEU A 70 -12.64 -4.75 -13.16
CA LEU A 70 -13.84 -5.36 -12.64
C LEU A 70 -13.55 -5.93 -11.25
N THR A 71 -14.13 -5.30 -10.23
CA THR A 71 -14.07 -5.73 -8.84
C THR A 71 -15.47 -6.01 -8.29
N ASP A 72 -15.53 -6.62 -7.11
CA ASP A 72 -16.76 -6.75 -6.33
C ASP A 72 -16.66 -5.99 -5.00
N SER A 73 -17.58 -6.24 -4.07
CA SER A 73 -17.66 -5.53 -2.79
C SER A 73 -16.44 -5.67 -1.89
N ASP A 74 -15.58 -6.66 -2.12
CA ASP A 74 -14.46 -6.93 -1.22
C ASP A 74 -13.20 -6.16 -1.62
N ILE A 75 -13.15 -5.60 -2.84
CA ILE A 75 -12.01 -4.86 -3.36
C ILE A 75 -12.43 -3.46 -3.82
N GLU A 76 -11.80 -2.44 -3.24
CA GLU A 76 -11.98 -1.03 -3.63
C GLU A 76 -10.70 -0.50 -4.29
N ILE A 77 -10.82 0.00 -5.52
CA ILE A 77 -9.77 0.77 -6.19
C ILE A 77 -9.88 2.24 -5.79
N VAL A 78 -8.88 2.75 -5.10
CA VAL A 78 -8.91 4.10 -4.49
C VAL A 78 -8.45 5.19 -5.46
N ASN A 79 -7.65 4.84 -6.46
CA ASN A 79 -7.19 5.74 -7.52
C ASN A 79 -7.70 5.32 -8.90
N PRO A 80 -9.02 5.42 -9.17
CA PRO A 80 -9.61 4.92 -10.42
C PRO A 80 -9.02 5.58 -11.68
N ASP A 81 -8.60 6.84 -11.59
CA ASP A 81 -8.02 7.59 -12.72
C ASP A 81 -6.56 7.19 -13.04
N HIS A 82 -5.99 6.22 -12.32
CA HIS A 82 -4.61 5.80 -12.53
C HIS A 82 -4.44 5.07 -13.86
N TYR A 83 -3.64 5.66 -14.76
CA TYR A 83 -3.36 5.13 -16.08
C TYR A 83 -2.68 3.76 -16.05
N LEU A 84 -3.15 2.81 -16.86
CA LEU A 84 -2.58 1.48 -17.01
C LEU A 84 -1.91 1.29 -18.39
N PHE A 85 -2.64 1.51 -19.47
CA PHE A 85 -2.14 1.38 -20.85
C PHE A 85 -3.15 1.93 -21.87
N THR A 86 -2.76 2.00 -23.13
CA THR A 86 -3.64 2.40 -24.24
C THR A 86 -3.81 1.26 -25.23
N ILE A 87 -5.05 0.97 -25.62
CA ILE A 87 -5.41 -0.08 -26.57
C ILE A 87 -5.98 0.51 -27.86
N ALA A 88 -5.55 -0.03 -29.00
CA ALA A 88 -5.94 0.40 -30.34
C ALA A 88 -7.32 -0.14 -30.76
N ASP A 89 -7.91 0.47 -31.79
CA ASP A 89 -9.22 0.08 -32.33
C ASP A 89 -9.25 -1.40 -32.77
N GLY A 90 -10.29 -2.12 -32.36
CA GLY A 90 -10.50 -3.53 -32.67
C GLY A 90 -9.62 -4.53 -31.89
N ALA A 91 -8.71 -4.07 -31.03
CA ALA A 91 -7.92 -4.95 -30.16
C ALA A 91 -8.66 -5.25 -28.84
N THR A 92 -8.35 -6.39 -28.24
CA THR A 92 -8.91 -6.82 -26.95
C THR A 92 -7.80 -7.12 -25.95
N PHE A 93 -7.99 -6.74 -24.69
CA PHE A 93 -7.07 -7.09 -23.61
C PHE A 93 -7.84 -7.78 -22.49
N LYS A 94 -7.38 -8.97 -22.11
CA LYS A 94 -7.93 -9.75 -21.01
C LYS A 94 -6.83 -10.12 -20.02
N ALA A 95 -7.06 -9.83 -18.75
CA ALA A 95 -6.15 -10.21 -17.70
C ALA A 95 -6.88 -10.51 -16.39
N VAL A 96 -6.27 -11.38 -15.60
CA VAL A 96 -6.65 -11.63 -14.21
C VAL A 96 -5.53 -11.12 -13.32
N LEU A 97 -5.87 -10.20 -12.40
CA LEU A 97 -4.98 -9.72 -11.37
C LEU A 97 -5.31 -10.39 -10.06
N THR A 98 -4.28 -10.70 -9.28
CA THR A 98 -4.43 -11.29 -7.96
C THR A 98 -4.06 -10.24 -6.91
N VAL A 99 -4.99 -9.93 -6.01
CA VAL A 99 -4.81 -9.01 -4.89
C VAL A 99 -4.67 -9.81 -3.60
N ASN A 100 -3.75 -9.40 -2.74
CA ASN A 100 -3.60 -9.96 -1.41
C ASN A 100 -3.43 -8.85 -0.37
N SER A 101 -3.71 -9.17 0.88
CA SER A 101 -3.45 -8.35 2.05
C SER A 101 -2.07 -8.69 2.62
N GLY A 102 -1.34 -7.68 3.08
CA GLY A 102 0.04 -7.85 3.54
C GLY A 102 0.57 -6.63 4.28
N ARG A 103 1.89 -6.60 4.46
CA ARG A 103 2.60 -5.50 5.15
C ARG A 103 3.89 -5.16 4.42
N GLY A 104 4.24 -3.89 4.44
CA GLY A 104 5.51 -3.41 3.89
C GLY A 104 5.65 -3.64 2.39
N TYR A 105 6.72 -4.32 2.00
CA TYR A 105 7.09 -4.57 0.60
C TYR A 105 7.48 -6.03 0.42
N VAL A 106 7.00 -6.65 -0.65
CA VAL A 106 7.41 -8.00 -1.06
C VAL A 106 7.86 -7.94 -2.52
N PRO A 107 9.10 -8.35 -2.83
CA PRO A 107 9.57 -8.37 -4.21
C PRO A 107 8.84 -9.45 -5.02
N ALA A 108 8.82 -9.31 -6.34
CA ALA A 108 8.15 -10.25 -7.24
C ALA A 108 8.58 -11.72 -7.02
N GLU A 109 9.85 -11.96 -6.70
CA GLU A 109 10.36 -13.30 -6.38
C GLU A 109 9.65 -13.96 -5.19
N GLY A 110 9.28 -13.16 -4.17
CA GLY A 110 8.55 -13.64 -3.00
C GLY A 110 7.07 -13.95 -3.27
N ASN A 111 6.53 -13.47 -4.39
CA ASN A 111 5.15 -13.72 -4.81
C ASN A 111 5.02 -14.90 -5.79
N LYS A 112 6.13 -15.50 -6.23
CA LYS A 112 6.10 -16.69 -7.10
C LYS A 112 5.53 -17.88 -6.33
N LYS A 113 4.58 -18.59 -6.94
CA LYS A 113 4.04 -19.85 -6.43
C LYS A 113 4.44 -20.99 -7.36
N ASP A 114 4.86 -22.12 -6.78
CA ASP A 114 5.30 -23.29 -7.56
C ASP A 114 4.17 -23.92 -8.39
N ASP A 115 2.92 -23.75 -7.94
CA ASP A 115 1.70 -24.24 -8.59
C ASP A 115 0.99 -23.18 -9.44
N ALA A 116 1.63 -22.01 -9.67
CA ALA A 116 1.06 -20.96 -10.50
C ALA A 116 0.85 -21.44 -11.94
N PRO A 117 -0.32 -21.15 -12.56
CA PRO A 117 -0.53 -21.44 -13.97
C PRO A 117 0.52 -20.78 -14.87
N VAL A 118 0.86 -21.43 -15.98
CA VAL A 118 1.76 -20.87 -17.01
C VAL A 118 1.23 -19.50 -17.47
N GLY A 119 2.15 -18.53 -17.62
CA GLY A 119 1.85 -17.14 -17.97
C GLY A 119 1.45 -16.25 -16.78
N THR A 120 1.47 -16.77 -15.55
CA THR A 120 1.30 -15.93 -14.34
C THR A 120 2.60 -15.19 -14.06
N LEU A 121 2.55 -13.86 -14.11
CA LEU A 121 3.67 -12.97 -13.87
C LEU A 121 3.56 -12.42 -12.45
N ALA A 122 4.57 -12.71 -11.62
CA ALA A 122 4.65 -12.16 -10.28
C ALA A 122 5.04 -10.68 -10.33
N VAL A 123 4.46 -9.88 -9.45
CA VAL A 123 4.65 -8.43 -9.40
C VAL A 123 5.16 -8.04 -8.02
N ASP A 124 6.01 -7.02 -7.91
CA ASP A 124 6.39 -6.47 -6.62
C ASP A 124 5.16 -5.85 -5.92
N SER A 125 4.90 -6.27 -4.68
CA SER A 125 3.74 -5.83 -3.92
C SER A 125 4.12 -4.76 -2.90
N ILE A 126 3.60 -3.55 -3.09
CA ILE A 126 3.75 -2.43 -2.18
C ILE A 126 2.51 -2.37 -1.29
N TYR A 127 2.52 -3.11 -0.18
CA TYR A 127 1.40 -3.14 0.77
C TYR A 127 1.33 -1.88 1.63
N THR A 128 2.46 -1.18 1.82
CA THR A 128 2.47 0.04 2.64
C THR A 128 1.56 1.11 2.04
N PRO A 129 0.57 1.61 2.80
CA PRO A 129 -0.30 2.68 2.33
C PRO A 129 0.36 4.07 2.43
N VAL A 130 1.57 4.15 3.00
CA VAL A 130 2.35 5.38 3.15
C VAL A 130 3.43 5.44 2.08
N LYS A 131 3.40 6.49 1.25
CA LYS A 131 4.35 6.73 0.16
C LYS A 131 5.62 7.43 0.64
N LYS A 132 5.47 8.42 1.54
CA LYS A 132 6.58 9.24 2.02
C LYS A 132 6.31 9.74 3.44
N VAL A 133 7.36 9.76 4.25
CA VAL A 133 7.35 10.39 5.57
C VAL A 133 8.59 11.26 5.70
N ASN A 134 8.43 12.51 6.12
CA ASN A 134 9.51 13.37 6.57
C ASN A 134 9.26 13.79 8.02
N TYR A 135 10.32 14.15 8.73
CA TYR A 135 10.21 14.74 10.05
C TYR A 135 11.27 15.82 10.25
N GLN A 136 10.93 16.81 11.05
CA GLN A 136 11.84 17.87 11.49
C GLN A 136 11.71 18.04 12.99
N VAL A 137 12.84 18.14 13.68
CA VAL A 137 12.89 18.47 15.10
C VAL A 137 13.55 19.84 15.24
N GLU A 138 12.92 20.71 16.01
CA GLU A 138 13.42 22.05 16.31
C GLU A 138 13.25 22.35 17.82
N PRO A 139 14.18 23.10 18.43
CA PRO A 139 14.01 23.54 19.81
C PRO A 139 12.76 24.40 19.96
N ALA A 140 12.02 24.20 21.05
CA ALA A 140 10.80 24.92 21.36
C ALA A 140 10.84 25.46 22.78
N ARG A 141 10.30 26.67 22.96
CA ARG A 141 10.09 27.27 24.27
C ARG A 141 8.61 27.19 24.61
N VAL A 142 8.30 26.62 25.78
CA VAL A 142 6.95 26.57 26.34
C VAL A 142 6.97 27.37 27.65
N GLY A 143 6.31 28.55 27.62
CA GLY A 143 6.41 29.52 28.71
C GLY A 143 7.85 29.99 28.94
N SER A 144 8.37 29.77 30.16
CA SER A 144 9.73 30.16 30.55
C SER A 144 10.78 29.07 30.30
N ASN A 145 10.38 27.86 29.88
CA ASN A 145 11.28 26.71 29.71
C ASN A 145 11.63 26.52 28.23
N ASP A 146 12.93 26.52 27.90
CA ASP A 146 13.48 26.33 26.55
C ASP A 146 14.11 24.95 26.31
N GLY A 147 13.86 23.98 27.19
CA GLY A 147 14.33 22.60 27.06
C GLY A 147 13.40 21.66 26.29
N PHE A 148 12.36 22.15 25.62
CA PHE A 148 11.44 21.31 24.85
C PHE A 148 11.88 21.18 23.39
N ASP A 149 11.49 20.08 22.76
CA ASP A 149 11.61 19.87 21.32
C ASP A 149 10.22 19.88 20.68
N LYS A 150 10.10 20.53 19.52
CA LYS A 150 8.92 20.45 18.65
C LYS A 150 9.21 19.50 17.49
N LEU A 151 8.38 18.47 17.37
CA LEU A 151 8.40 17.53 16.26
C LEU A 151 7.33 17.92 15.22
N THR A 152 7.76 18.13 13.98
CA THR A 152 6.85 18.29 12.83
C THR A 152 6.96 17.06 11.94
N LEU A 153 5.84 16.40 11.66
CA LEU A 153 5.74 15.23 10.78
C LEU A 153 5.00 15.59 9.49
N GLU A 154 5.53 15.17 8.35
CA GLU A 154 4.87 15.25 7.05
C GLU A 154 4.64 13.84 6.53
N ILE A 155 3.37 13.45 6.35
CA ILE A 155 2.98 12.08 5.99
C ILE A 155 2.16 12.14 4.70
N ASN A 156 2.64 11.46 3.66
CA ASN A 156 1.95 11.34 2.37
C ASN A 156 1.50 9.87 2.20
N THR A 157 0.19 9.63 2.08
CA THR A 157 -0.39 8.31 1.84
C THR A 157 -0.79 8.13 0.38
N ASN A 158 -1.15 6.91 -0.01
CA ASN A 158 -1.70 6.59 -1.33
C ASN A 158 -3.24 6.76 -1.40
N GLY A 159 -3.88 7.24 -0.33
CA GLY A 159 -5.33 7.42 -0.23
C GLY A 159 -6.08 6.22 0.38
N THR A 160 -5.47 5.03 0.49
CA THR A 160 -6.14 3.86 1.10
C THR A 160 -6.32 4.02 2.61
N ILE A 161 -5.58 4.93 3.22
CA ILE A 161 -5.70 5.36 4.62
C ILE A 161 -5.44 6.85 4.70
N ILE A 162 -6.11 7.55 5.61
CA ILE A 162 -5.80 8.94 5.92
C ILE A 162 -4.53 9.04 6.78
N PRO A 163 -3.74 10.13 6.68
CA PRO A 163 -2.48 10.27 7.42
C PRO A 163 -2.61 10.13 8.95
N GLU A 164 -3.69 10.61 9.53
CA GLU A 164 -3.98 10.58 10.97
C GLU A 164 -4.12 9.14 11.47
N ASP A 165 -4.91 8.33 10.75
CA ASP A 165 -5.10 6.91 11.06
C ASP A 165 -3.81 6.12 10.85
N ALA A 166 -3.04 6.43 9.81
CA ALA A 166 -1.74 5.80 9.57
C ALA A 166 -0.76 6.06 10.74
N LEU A 167 -0.75 7.27 11.28
CA LEU A 167 0.04 7.64 12.44
C LEU A 167 -0.45 6.92 13.69
N GLY A 168 -1.76 6.95 13.97
CA GLY A 168 -2.37 6.29 15.12
C GLY A 168 -2.12 4.78 15.14
N LEU A 169 -2.35 4.10 14.01
CA LEU A 169 -2.06 2.66 13.88
C LEU A 169 -0.57 2.36 14.04
N SER A 170 0.32 3.20 13.50
CA SER A 170 1.75 3.03 13.67
C SER A 170 2.18 3.16 15.14
N ALA A 171 1.62 4.14 15.85
CA ALA A 171 1.88 4.33 17.28
C ALA A 171 1.37 3.13 18.09
N ARG A 172 0.18 2.62 17.78
CA ARG A 172 -0.35 1.40 18.41
C ARG A 172 0.58 0.21 18.20
N ILE A 173 1.01 -0.04 16.96
CA ILE A 173 1.95 -1.14 16.66
C ILE A 173 3.26 -0.98 17.45
N LEU A 174 3.79 0.24 17.57
CA LEU A 174 4.99 0.51 18.36
C LEU A 174 4.79 0.21 19.84
N MET A 175 3.67 0.66 20.42
CA MET A 175 3.33 0.39 21.83
C MET A 175 3.21 -1.11 22.12
N GLU A 176 2.58 -1.88 21.24
CA GLU A 176 2.48 -3.36 21.37
C GLU A 176 3.87 -4.02 21.44
N HIS A 177 4.81 -3.58 20.60
CA HIS A 177 6.19 -4.10 20.65
C HIS A 177 6.92 -3.69 21.93
N LEU A 178 6.72 -2.45 22.40
CA LEU A 178 7.31 -1.97 23.66
C LEU A 178 6.71 -2.68 24.89
N GLY A 179 5.43 -3.09 24.82
CA GLY A 179 4.74 -3.86 25.85
C GLY A 179 5.45 -5.16 26.23
N LEU A 180 6.09 -5.81 25.25
CA LEU A 180 6.90 -7.01 25.49
C LEU A 180 8.04 -6.77 26.49
N PHE A 181 8.58 -5.55 26.55
CA PHE A 181 9.62 -5.18 27.51
C PHE A 181 9.05 -4.82 28.88
N THR A 182 7.88 -4.18 28.94
CA THR A 182 7.23 -3.84 30.21
C THR A 182 6.81 -5.09 30.98
N ASP A 183 6.53 -6.19 30.27
CA ASP A 183 6.15 -7.46 30.88
C ASP A 183 7.31 -8.26 31.48
N LEU A 184 8.56 -7.86 31.24
CA LEU A 184 9.76 -8.57 31.72
C LEU A 184 9.94 -8.50 33.24
N THR A 185 9.41 -7.48 33.91
CA THR A 185 9.60 -7.29 35.35
C THR A 185 8.34 -6.80 36.05
N GLU A 186 8.08 -7.31 37.26
CA GLU A 186 6.98 -6.83 38.10
C GLU A 186 7.14 -5.35 38.50
N VAL A 187 8.38 -4.85 38.55
CA VAL A 187 8.68 -3.42 38.78
C VAL A 187 8.13 -2.58 37.63
N ALA A 188 8.40 -2.96 36.38
CA ALA A 188 7.89 -2.23 35.22
C ALA A 188 6.36 -2.31 35.09
N LYS A 189 5.75 -3.45 35.45
CA LYS A 189 4.28 -3.63 35.44
C LYS A 189 3.54 -2.79 36.49
N SER A 190 4.17 -2.60 37.66
CA SER A 190 3.55 -1.90 38.80
C SER A 190 3.94 -0.43 38.91
N ALA A 191 4.88 0.04 38.09
CA ALA A 191 5.28 1.44 38.08
C ALA A 191 4.18 2.34 37.51
N GLU A 192 3.67 3.27 38.32
CA GLU A 192 2.83 4.35 37.82
C GLU A 192 3.67 5.35 37.04
N VAL A 193 3.36 5.52 35.76
CA VAL A 193 4.00 6.55 34.93
C VAL A 193 3.41 7.90 35.34
N MET A 194 4.24 8.76 35.92
CA MET A 194 3.89 10.17 36.11
C MET A 194 3.71 10.82 34.73
N LYS A 195 2.47 11.17 34.38
CA LYS A 195 2.19 12.01 33.22
C LYS A 195 2.41 13.46 33.63
N GLU A 196 3.31 14.17 32.95
CA GLU A 196 3.33 15.63 33.03
C GLU A 196 2.01 16.15 32.47
N ALA A 197 1.32 17.00 33.25
CA ALA A 197 0.03 17.54 32.86
C ALA A 197 0.16 18.41 31.60
N GLU A 198 -0.73 18.21 30.63
CA GLU A 198 -0.88 19.13 29.50
C GLU A 198 -1.24 20.52 30.04
N VAL A 199 -0.32 21.48 29.88
CA VAL A 199 -0.64 22.89 30.10
C VAL A 199 -1.47 23.30 28.90
N ALA A 200 -2.80 23.31 29.05
CA ALA A 200 -3.69 23.89 28.05
C ALA A 200 -3.24 25.33 27.75
N SER A 201 -2.90 25.61 26.50
CA SER A 201 -2.75 26.97 26.03
C SER A 201 -4.15 27.57 25.93
N ASP A 202 -4.54 28.39 26.91
CA ASP A 202 -5.68 29.29 26.79
C ASP A 202 -5.34 30.35 25.73
N ASP A 203 -5.86 30.18 24.52
CA ASP A 203 -6.00 31.23 23.50
C ASP A 203 -7.34 31.06 22.75
#